data_AF-F5S8T2-F1
#
_entry.id   AF-F5S8T2-F1
#
_cell.length_a   1.000
_cell.length_b   1.000
_cell.length_c   1.000
_cell.angle_alpha   90.00
_cell.angle_beta   90.00
_cell.angle_gamma   90.00
#
_symmetry.space_group_name_H-M   'P 1'
#
loop_
_entity.id
_entity.type
_entity.pdbx_description
1 polymer ?
#
loop_
_entity_poly.entity_id
_entity_poly.type
_entity_poly.pdbx_seq_one_letter_code
_entity_poly.pdbx_strand_id
1 'polypeptide(L)'
;MINMKGTVIMAVIAYGVYHYTHTGNLTLIPPTKSAVVQAFQKAQSSRASQYDVEVTKKCTRVGGGMVKEGVYACELELSSKSGGEQPFIEKILIEKKQGNWVMRNK
;
A
#
# COMPACT_ATOMS: atom_id res chain seq x y z
N MET A 1 38.53 19.06 16.15
CA MET A 1 37.35 19.89 15.84
C MET A 1 36.52 19.17 14.78
N ILE A 2 35.45 18.48 15.18
CA ILE A 2 34.56 17.79 14.23
C ILE A 2 33.78 18.89 13.49
N ASN A 3 33.89 18.89 12.17
CA ASN A 3 33.43 19.96 11.28
C ASN A 3 31.89 20.00 11.28
N MET A 4 31.33 20.72 12.25
CA MET A 4 29.91 20.78 12.61
C MET A 4 29.00 21.17 11.43
N LYS A 5 29.54 21.87 10.42
CA LYS A 5 28.82 22.26 9.20
C LYS A 5 28.50 21.09 8.27
N GLY A 6 29.41 20.11 8.13
CA GLY A 6 29.22 18.96 7.23
C GLY A 6 28.16 17.99 7.74
N THR A 7 28.11 17.78 9.06
CA THR A 7 27.14 16.90 9.70
C THR A 7 25.71 17.44 9.61
N VAL A 8 25.54 18.77 9.71
CA VAL A 8 24.22 19.43 9.59
C VAL A 8 23.66 19.30 8.18
N ILE A 9 24.50 19.49 7.15
CA ILE A 9 24.06 19.36 5.74
C ILE A 9 23.59 17.94 5.45
N MET A 10 24.32 16.92 5.91
CA MET A 10 23.94 15.52 5.73
C MET A 10 22.65 15.16 6.48
N ALA A 11 22.46 15.69 7.69
CA ALA A 11 21.23 15.49 8.45
C ALA A 11 20.02 16.12 7.75
N VAL A 12 20.16 17.33 7.17
CA VAL A 12 19.07 18.00 6.44
C VAL A 12 18.73 17.26 5.15
N ILE A 13 19.73 16.78 4.39
CA ILE A 13 19.49 15.99 3.18
C ILE A 13 18.82 14.65 3.53
N ALA A 14 19.32 13.96 4.56
CA ALA A 14 18.71 12.72 5.02
C ALA A 14 17.26 12.94 5.50
N TYR A 15 16.99 14.04 6.20
CA TYR A 15 15.63 14.40 6.65
C TYR A 15 14.71 14.76 5.48
N GLY A 16 15.19 15.54 4.51
CA GLY A 16 14.44 15.89 3.30
C GLY A 16 14.11 14.66 2.45
N VAL A 17 15.07 13.74 2.28
CA VAL A 17 14.87 12.47 1.57
C VAL A 17 13.91 11.56 2.35
N TYR A 18 14.06 11.44 3.67
CA TYR A 18 13.18 10.62 4.50
C TYR A 18 11.74 11.16 4.45
N HIS A 19 11.56 12.47 4.63
CA HIS A 19 10.24 13.08 4.55
C HIS A 19 9.66 12.91 3.14
N TYR A 20 10.42 13.15 2.07
CA TYR A 20 9.93 13.00 0.69
C TYR A 20 9.59 11.56 0.32
N THR A 21 10.30 10.57 0.89
CA THR A 21 10.08 9.15 0.60
C THR A 21 8.99 8.50 1.45
N HIS A 22 8.86 8.91 2.72
CA HIS A 22 7.85 8.40 3.64
C HIS A 22 6.51 9.17 3.60
N THR A 23 6.52 10.48 3.34
CA THR A 23 5.28 11.28 3.16
C THR A 23 4.87 11.43 1.71
N GLY A 24 5.78 11.19 0.76
CA GLY A 24 5.46 11.24 -0.67
C GLY A 24 4.60 10.06 -1.10
N ASN A 25 3.66 10.32 -2.01
CA ASN A 25 2.92 9.31 -2.76
C ASN A 25 3.82 8.52 -3.72
N LEU A 26 5.06 8.19 -3.33
CA LEU A 26 5.99 7.42 -4.13
C LEU A 26 5.47 5.99 -4.27
N THR A 27 5.08 5.68 -5.49
CA THR A 27 4.52 4.40 -5.93
C THR A 27 5.51 3.67 -6.84
N LEU A 28 6.81 3.94 -6.69
CA LEU A 28 7.86 3.23 -7.42
C LEU A 28 7.97 1.78 -6.94
N ILE A 29 7.75 1.57 -5.64
CA ILE A 29 7.74 0.25 -5.01
C ILE A 29 6.30 -0.26 -4.96
N PRO A 30 6.02 -1.47 -5.47
CA PRO A 30 4.69 -2.05 -5.40
C PRO A 30 4.26 -2.29 -3.94
N PRO A 31 2.94 -2.31 -3.68
CA PRO A 31 2.41 -2.60 -2.36
C PRO A 31 2.77 -4.02 -1.91
N THR A 32 3.12 -4.17 -0.63
CA THR A 32 3.31 -5.48 0.00
C THR A 32 1.96 -6.13 0.29
N LYS A 33 1.90 -7.47 0.32
CA LYS A 33 0.65 -8.21 0.61
C LYS A 33 -0.03 -7.71 1.90
N SER A 34 0.74 -7.49 2.96
CA SER A 34 0.23 -6.98 4.24
C SER A 34 -0.38 -5.57 4.13
N ALA A 35 0.20 -4.68 3.33
CA ALA A 35 -0.36 -3.35 3.10
C ALA A 35 -1.68 -3.40 2.34
N VAL A 36 -1.82 -4.33 1.39
CA VAL A 36 -3.08 -4.56 0.65
C VAL A 36 -4.16 -5.07 1.60
N VAL A 37 -3.85 -6.08 2.40
CA VAL A 37 -4.80 -6.63 3.38
C VAL A 37 -5.22 -5.56 4.38
N GLN A 38 -4.29 -4.75 4.91
CA GLN A 38 -4.63 -3.64 5.80
C GLN A 38 -5.48 -2.58 5.11
N ALA A 39 -5.19 -2.24 3.85
CA ALA A 39 -6.00 -1.31 3.07
C ALA A 39 -7.43 -1.82 2.87
N PHE A 40 -7.58 -3.12 2.58
CA PHE A 40 -8.87 -3.78 2.46
C PHE A 40 -9.63 -3.81 3.79
N GLN A 41 -8.97 -4.20 4.89
CA GLN A 41 -9.58 -4.22 6.23
C GLN A 41 -10.05 -2.83 6.67
N LYS A 42 -9.27 -1.78 6.37
CA LYS A 42 -9.65 -0.39 6.66
C LYS A 42 -10.84 0.08 5.82
N ALA A 43 -10.90 -0.30 4.55
CA ALA A 43 -11.97 0.13 3.64
C ALA A 43 -13.26 -0.70 3.79
N GLN A 44 -13.13 -1.98 4.13
CA GLN A 44 -14.20 -2.97 4.15
C GLN A 44 -14.19 -3.78 5.46
N SER A 45 -14.20 -3.07 6.59
CA SER A 45 -14.15 -3.66 7.94
C SER A 45 -15.21 -4.74 8.16
N SER A 46 -16.44 -4.53 7.67
CA SER A 46 -17.54 -5.51 7.80
C SER A 46 -17.25 -6.82 7.07
N ARG A 47 -16.70 -6.76 5.85
CA ARG A 47 -16.31 -7.95 5.09
C ARG A 47 -15.07 -8.63 5.69
N ALA A 48 -14.08 -7.86 6.13
CA ALA A 48 -12.89 -8.42 6.79
C ALA A 48 -13.20 -9.19 8.09
N SER A 49 -14.32 -8.86 8.75
CA SER A 49 -14.79 -9.62 9.90
C SER A 49 -15.41 -10.97 9.52
N GLN A 50 -15.94 -11.10 8.30
CA GLN A 50 -16.66 -12.29 7.81
C GLN A 50 -15.77 -13.22 6.98
N TYR A 51 -14.77 -12.66 6.30
CA TYR A 51 -13.90 -13.38 5.38
C TYR A 51 -12.43 -13.28 5.83
N ASP A 52 -11.69 -14.38 5.69
CA ASP A 52 -10.23 -14.35 5.65
C ASP A 52 -9.78 -13.83 4.29
N VAL A 53 -8.83 -12.89 4.32
CA VAL A 53 -8.39 -12.14 3.14
C VAL A 53 -6.95 -12.50 2.85
N GLU A 54 -6.69 -13.10 1.70
CA GLU A 54 -5.33 -13.41 1.25
C GLU A 54 -5.03 -12.77 -0.11
N VAL A 55 -3.80 -12.28 -0.29
CA VAL A 55 -3.35 -11.76 -1.58
C VAL A 55 -2.75 -12.91 -2.39
N THR A 56 -3.49 -13.40 -3.37
CA THR A 56 -3.12 -14.56 -4.20
C THR A 56 -2.00 -14.25 -5.18
N LYS A 57 -2.04 -13.07 -5.83
CA LYS A 57 -1.02 -12.66 -6.81
C LYS A 57 -0.33 -11.34 -6.44
N LYS A 58 0.86 -11.13 -7.01
CA LYS A 58 1.53 -9.83 -6.92
C LYS A 58 0.64 -8.77 -7.57
N CYS A 59 0.53 -7.60 -6.92
CA CYS A 59 -0.24 -6.50 -7.47
C CYS A 59 0.43 -5.93 -8.72
N THR A 60 -0.36 -5.78 -9.78
CA THR A 60 0.11 -5.26 -11.06
C THR A 60 -0.24 -3.80 -11.17
N ARG A 61 0.69 -2.98 -11.61
CA ARG A 61 0.43 -1.57 -11.88
C ARG A 61 -0.52 -1.45 -13.07
N VAL A 62 -1.62 -0.72 -12.92
CA VAL A 62 -2.64 -0.53 -13.96
C VAL A 62 -2.81 0.93 -14.39
N GLY A 63 -2.21 1.89 -13.67
CA GLY A 63 -2.31 3.30 -14.04
C GLY A 63 -1.54 4.22 -13.11
N GLY A 64 -1.80 5.53 -13.23
CA GLY A 64 -1.19 6.58 -12.41
C GLY A 64 0.24 6.96 -12.83
N GLY A 65 0.83 7.95 -12.17
CA GLY A 65 2.12 8.54 -12.55
C GLY A 65 3.33 7.65 -12.20
N MET A 66 4.26 7.45 -13.14
CA MET A 66 5.34 6.46 -13.04
C MET A 66 6.09 6.50 -11.69
N VAL A 67 6.30 7.71 -11.15
CA VAL A 67 7.00 7.96 -9.89
C VAL A 67 6.04 8.18 -8.70
N LYS A 68 4.84 8.74 -8.94
CA LYS A 68 3.86 9.08 -7.90
C LYS A 68 2.43 8.75 -8.30
N GLU A 69 1.59 8.44 -7.32
CA GLU A 69 0.15 8.20 -7.53
C GLU A 69 -0.15 7.01 -8.46
N GLY A 70 0.78 6.05 -8.52
CA GLY A 70 0.61 4.78 -9.20
C GLY A 70 -0.57 3.99 -8.62
N VAL A 71 -1.39 3.49 -9.52
CA VAL A 71 -2.55 2.65 -9.22
C VAL A 71 -2.16 1.20 -9.48
N TYR A 72 -2.38 0.36 -8.48
CA TYR A 72 -2.12 -1.06 -8.55
C TYR A 72 -3.43 -1.84 -8.46
N ALA A 73 -3.59 -2.83 -9.33
CA ALA A 73 -4.64 -3.83 -9.21
C ALA A 73 -4.08 -5.05 -8.47
N CYS A 74 -4.80 -5.49 -7.45
CA CYS A 74 -4.49 -6.68 -6.67
C CYS A 74 -5.66 -7.66 -6.76
N GLU A 75 -5.35 -8.95 -6.75
CA GLU A 75 -6.34 -10.01 -6.59
C GLU A 75 -6.29 -10.49 -5.14
N LEU A 76 -7.44 -10.43 -4.48
CA LEU A 76 -7.67 -10.93 -3.12
C LEU A 76 -8.52 -12.17 -3.20
N GLU A 77 -8.13 -13.21 -2.50
CA GLU A 77 -8.99 -14.36 -2.23
C GLU A 77 -9.66 -14.15 -0.88
N LEU A 78 -10.99 -14.28 -0.91
CA LEU A 78 -11.87 -14.11 0.24
C LEU A 78 -12.47 -15.46 0.59
N SER A 79 -12.09 -15.98 1.76
CA SER A 79 -12.54 -17.27 2.26
C SER A 79 -13.46 -17.05 3.45
N SER A 80 -14.68 -17.61 3.42
CA SER A 80 -15.66 -17.40 4.49
C SER A 80 -15.19 -18.09 5.78
N LYS A 81 -15.09 -17.34 6.87
CA LYS A 81 -14.69 -17.87 8.19
C LYS A 81 -15.67 -18.90 8.74
N SER A 82 -16.93 -18.77 8.33
CA SER A 82 -18.03 -19.66 8.69
C SER A 82 -18.01 -21.01 7.95
N GLY A 83 -17.09 -21.22 7.01
CA GLY A 83 -16.88 -22.53 6.35
C GLY A 83 -17.98 -22.96 5.39
N GLY A 84 -18.93 -22.08 5.04
CA GLY A 84 -20.09 -22.40 4.21
C GLY A 84 -20.06 -21.86 2.78
N GLU A 85 -19.15 -20.93 2.47
CA GLU A 85 -19.02 -20.37 1.12
C GLU A 85 -17.66 -20.75 0.51
N GLN A 86 -17.67 -21.00 -0.80
CA GLN A 86 -16.44 -21.24 -1.55
C GLN A 86 -15.60 -19.96 -1.60
N PRO A 87 -14.26 -20.08 -1.53
CA PRO A 87 -13.37 -18.94 -1.68
C PRO A 87 -13.56 -18.29 -3.04
N PHE A 88 -13.62 -16.95 -3.07
CA PHE A 88 -13.76 -16.21 -4.32
C PHE A 88 -12.67 -15.14 -4.46
N ILE A 89 -12.29 -14.86 -5.71
CA ILE A 89 -11.26 -13.88 -6.02
C ILE A 89 -11.94 -12.53 -6.33
N GLU A 90 -11.64 -11.52 -5.51
CA GLU A 90 -12.03 -10.13 -5.73
C GLU A 90 -10.84 -9.31 -6.22
N LYS A 91 -11.04 -8.58 -7.32
CA LYS A 91 -10.02 -7.66 -7.84
C LYS A 91 -10.25 -6.28 -7.26
N ILE A 92 -9.25 -5.77 -6.53
CA ILE A 92 -9.29 -4.43 -5.95
C ILE A 92 -8.25 -3.51 -6.59
N LEU A 93 -8.56 -2.21 -6.58
CA LEU A 93 -7.62 -1.16 -6.96
C LEU A 93 -7.12 -0.48 -5.70
N ILE A 94 -5.81 -0.26 -5.62
CA ILE A 94 -5.19 0.47 -4.53
C ILE A 94 -4.27 1.56 -5.07
N GLU A 95 -4.20 2.65 -4.33
CA GLU A 95 -3.34 3.79 -4.61
C GLU A 95 -2.67 4.24 -3.31
N LYS A 96 -1.52 4.92 -3.42
CA LYS A 96 -0.82 5.45 -2.25
C LYS A 96 -1.23 6.90 -2.01
N LYS A 97 -1.87 7.17 -0.88
CA LYS A 97 -2.24 8.50 -0.41
C LYS A 97 -1.54 8.79 0.92
N GLN A 98 -0.78 9.88 0.96
CA GLN A 98 -0.07 10.36 2.16
C GLN A 98 0.75 9.25 2.84
N GLY A 99 1.54 8.52 2.06
CA GLY A 99 2.36 7.40 2.55
C GLY A 99 1.61 6.08 2.78
N ASN A 100 0.27 6.08 2.77
CA ASN A 100 -0.56 4.91 3.06
C ASN A 100 -1.20 4.32 1.80
N TRP A 101 -1.25 3.00 1.72
CA TRP A 101 -2.03 2.32 0.68
C TRP A 101 -3.50 2.34 1.06
N VAL A 102 -4.34 2.79 0.13
CA VAL A 102 -5.78 2.89 0.31
C VAL A 102 -6.51 2.30 -0.89
N MET A 103 -7.69 1.72 -0.67
CA MET A 103 -8.53 1.26 -1.77
C MET A 103 -9.03 2.46 -2.59
N ARG A 104 -8.84 2.38 -3.89
CA ARG A 104 -9.43 3.31 -4.85
C ARG A 104 -10.84 2.81 -5.16
N ASN A 105 -11.84 3.51 -4.67
CA ASN A 105 -13.22 3.26 -5.06
C ASN A 105 -13.36 3.61 -6.55
N LYS A 106 -14.00 2.72 -7.31
CA LYS A 106 -14.18 2.85 -8.76
C LYS A 106 -15.14 3.99 -9.10
#